data_AF-A0A6G4ZSR4-F1
#
_entry.id   AF-A0A6G4ZSR4-F1
#
_cell.length_a   1.000
_cell.length_b   1.000
_cell.length_c   1.000
_cell.angle_alpha   90.00
_cell.angle_beta   90.00
_cell.angle_gamma   90.00
#
_symmetry.space_group_name_H-M   'P 1'
#
loop_
_entity.id
_entity.type
_entity.pdbx_description
1 polymer ?
#
loop_
_entity_poly.entity_id
_entity_poly.type
_entity_poly.pdbx_seq_one_letter_code
_entity_poly.pdbx_strand_id
1 'polypeptide(L)'
;MKDQWLDWLQERQRHFFYGITFVVAALFVAFQVFGKFHKPFTSQYLIANQAFEKWMLQGEAFEKLEHALKDNPELETKFGALIADKFIAQNEGEKAQNFADNVFKRVLKQTPEHTIFAQGSLLIANKDFRQALTSAVTLKGDLDKTSLLYGFNLIRIASLYRALDTPDQELAALEELETYMHNNEKASSVLIQCFHEGDLTLNDYISHRKTSAGKKS
;
A
#
# COMPACT_ATOMS: atom_id res chain seq x y z
N MET A 1 51.80 -64.19 -10.27
CA MET A 1 51.57 -62.76 -10.60
C MET A 1 50.11 -62.40 -10.82
N LYS A 2 49.25 -63.28 -11.40
CA LYS A 2 47.81 -62.99 -11.51
C LYS A 2 47.09 -62.95 -10.15
N ASP A 3 47.50 -63.80 -9.21
CA ASP A 3 46.80 -63.90 -7.91
C ASP A 3 47.09 -62.70 -6.99
N GLN A 4 48.31 -62.17 -7.01
CA GLN A 4 48.69 -60.96 -6.25
C GLN A 4 47.93 -59.69 -6.69
N TRP A 5 47.52 -59.61 -7.96
CA TRP A 5 46.74 -58.48 -8.46
C TRP A 5 45.28 -58.55 -8.01
N LEU A 6 44.71 -59.76 -7.90
CA LEU A 6 43.35 -59.97 -7.42
C LEU A 6 43.23 -59.68 -5.91
N ASP A 7 44.20 -60.12 -5.11
CA ASP A 7 44.21 -59.85 -3.66
C ASP A 7 44.35 -58.35 -3.37
N TRP A 8 45.20 -57.65 -4.12
CA TRP A 8 45.37 -56.20 -4.03
C TRP A 8 44.09 -55.44 -4.42
N LEU A 9 43.38 -55.90 -5.46
CA LEU A 9 42.13 -55.31 -5.89
C LEU A 9 41.04 -55.47 -4.82
N GLN A 10 40.96 -56.66 -4.22
CA GLN A 10 39.95 -57.00 -3.22
C GLN A 10 40.14 -56.21 -1.91
N GLU A 11 41.38 -55.99 -1.49
CA GLU A 11 41.67 -55.19 -0.29
C GLU A 11 41.38 -53.70 -0.50
N ARG A 12 41.70 -53.17 -1.69
CA ARG A 12 41.49 -51.76 -2.03
C ARG A 12 40.03 -51.42 -2.33
N GLN A 13 39.26 -52.39 -2.82
CA GLN A 13 37.82 -52.25 -3.08
C GLN A 13 37.04 -51.91 -1.80
N ARG A 14 37.43 -52.47 -0.65
CA ARG A 14 36.77 -52.20 0.64
C ARG A 14 36.90 -50.74 1.06
N HIS A 15 38.08 -50.15 0.91
CA HIS A 15 38.30 -48.72 1.20
C HIS A 15 37.58 -47.80 0.22
N PHE A 16 37.47 -48.22 -1.04
CA PHE A 16 36.72 -47.49 -2.06
C PHE A 16 35.21 -47.44 -1.72
N PHE A 17 34.62 -48.56 -1.27
CA PHE A 17 33.23 -48.60 -0.83
C PHE A 17 32.95 -47.72 0.39
N TYR A 18 33.84 -47.74 1.40
CA TYR A 18 33.69 -46.86 2.56
C TYR A 18 33.78 -45.37 2.18
N GLY A 19 34.69 -45.02 1.26
CA GLY A 19 34.80 -43.66 0.73
C GLY A 19 33.53 -43.21 0.03
N ILE A 20 32.96 -44.04 -0.85
CA ILE A 20 31.69 -43.73 -1.54
C ILE A 20 30.56 -43.57 -0.52
N THR A 21 30.45 -44.48 0.45
CA THR A 21 29.37 -44.46 1.45
C THR A 21 29.44 -43.18 2.29
N PHE A 22 30.65 -42.76 2.69
CA PHE A 22 30.85 -41.51 3.41
C PHE A 22 30.46 -40.29 2.58
N VAL A 23 30.81 -40.25 1.29
CA VAL A 23 30.43 -39.16 0.39
C VAL A 23 28.90 -39.10 0.22
N VAL A 24 28.24 -40.24 0.03
CA VAL A 24 26.77 -40.30 -0.08
C VAL A 24 26.10 -39.84 1.22
N ALA A 25 26.60 -40.27 2.38
CA ALA A 25 26.09 -39.82 3.67
C ALA A 25 26.31 -38.32 3.89
N ALA A 26 27.48 -37.79 3.54
CA ALA A 26 27.78 -36.36 3.62
C ALA A 26 26.88 -35.54 2.69
N LEU A 27 26.64 -36.00 1.46
CA LEU A 27 25.71 -35.38 0.53
C LEU A 27 24.28 -35.42 1.04
N PHE A 28 23.84 -36.51 1.66
CA PHE A 28 22.52 -36.61 2.26
C PHE A 28 22.33 -35.63 3.42
N VAL A 29 23.32 -35.51 4.31
CA VAL A 29 23.30 -34.53 5.41
C VAL A 29 23.32 -33.10 4.86
N ALA A 30 24.17 -32.81 3.88
CA ALA A 30 24.19 -31.51 3.21
C ALA A 30 22.83 -31.19 2.58
N PHE A 31 22.21 -32.14 1.87
CA PHE A 31 20.88 -31.95 1.30
C PHE A 31 19.80 -31.70 2.36
N GLN A 32 19.83 -32.41 3.48
CA GLN A 32 18.89 -32.20 4.60
C GLN A 32 19.07 -30.85 5.30
N VAL A 33 20.31 -30.39 5.43
CA VAL A 33 20.62 -29.09 6.06
C VAL A 33 20.29 -27.96 5.09
N PHE A 34 20.82 -27.99 3.86
CA PHE A 34 20.63 -26.91 2.89
C PHE A 34 19.24 -26.88 2.24
N GLY A 35 18.59 -28.04 2.07
CA GLY A 35 17.26 -28.14 1.46
C GLY A 35 16.14 -27.52 2.31
N LYS A 36 16.35 -27.38 3.64
CA LYS A 36 15.37 -26.73 4.53
C LYS A 36 15.41 -25.19 4.47
N PHE A 37 16.42 -24.59 3.84
CA PHE A 37 16.60 -23.14 3.83
C PHE A 37 16.06 -22.40 2.61
N HIS A 38 15.55 -23.10 1.58
CA HIS A 38 14.94 -22.44 0.42
C HIS A 38 13.49 -22.93 0.22
N LYS A 39 12.55 -22.35 0.97
CA LYS A 39 11.17 -22.33 0.48
C LYS A 39 11.16 -21.46 -0.79
N PRO A 40 10.67 -21.94 -1.93
CA PRO A 40 10.69 -21.16 -3.15
C PRO A 40 9.81 -19.91 -2.98
N PHE A 41 10.37 -18.74 -3.26
CA PHE A 41 9.69 -17.43 -3.22
C PHE A 41 8.31 -17.46 -3.90
N THR A 42 8.16 -18.22 -4.99
CA THR A 42 6.89 -18.44 -5.70
C THR A 42 5.77 -18.98 -4.79
N SER A 43 6.10 -19.88 -3.86
CA SER A 43 5.13 -20.45 -2.93
C SER A 43 4.70 -19.43 -1.87
N GLN A 44 5.62 -18.63 -1.34
CA GLN A 44 5.31 -17.60 -0.34
C GLN A 44 4.51 -16.46 -0.96
N TYR A 45 4.85 -16.05 -2.17
CA TYR A 45 4.10 -15.08 -2.94
C TYR A 45 2.65 -15.53 -3.17
N LEU A 46 2.43 -16.81 -3.54
CA LEU A 46 1.08 -17.34 -3.73
C LEU A 46 0.26 -17.31 -2.43
N ILE A 47 0.88 -17.70 -1.32
CA ILE A 47 0.24 -17.65 0.02
C ILE A 47 -0.12 -16.22 0.40
N ALA A 48 0.82 -15.27 0.22
CA ALA A 48 0.57 -13.86 0.52
C ALA A 48 -0.54 -13.28 -0.37
N ASN A 49 -0.58 -13.62 -1.65
CA ASN A 49 -1.64 -13.16 -2.56
C ASN A 49 -3.02 -13.70 -2.13
N GLN A 50 -3.12 -14.99 -1.79
CA GLN A 50 -4.37 -15.59 -1.29
C GLN A 50 -4.80 -14.98 0.05
N ALA A 51 -3.84 -14.72 0.95
CA ALA A 51 -4.12 -14.07 2.22
C ALA A 51 -4.61 -12.63 2.02
N PHE A 52 -3.97 -11.89 1.11
CA PHE A 52 -4.36 -10.54 0.74
C PHE A 52 -5.78 -10.49 0.15
N GLU A 53 -6.09 -11.36 -0.82
CA GLU A 53 -7.43 -11.42 -1.43
C GLU A 53 -8.51 -11.75 -0.40
N LYS A 54 -8.27 -12.74 0.47
CA LYS A 54 -9.20 -13.08 1.55
C LYS A 54 -9.40 -11.92 2.51
N TRP A 55 -8.32 -11.25 2.90
CA TRP A 55 -8.42 -10.09 3.77
C TRP A 55 -9.22 -8.96 3.11
N MET A 56 -8.97 -8.65 1.84
CA MET A 56 -9.71 -7.63 1.08
C MET A 56 -11.21 -7.92 1.02
N LEU A 57 -11.62 -9.17 0.81
CA LEU A 57 -13.02 -9.54 0.63
C LEU A 57 -13.77 -9.80 1.94
N GLN A 58 -13.11 -10.42 2.93
CA GLN A 58 -13.76 -10.96 4.13
C GLN A 58 -13.39 -10.18 5.40
N GLY A 59 -12.38 -9.30 5.34
CA GLY A 59 -11.87 -8.57 6.52
C GLY A 59 -11.06 -9.43 7.49
N GLU A 60 -11.06 -10.76 7.32
CA GLU A 60 -10.36 -11.71 8.18
C GLU A 60 -8.91 -11.95 7.74
N ALA A 61 -8.10 -12.55 8.62
CA ALA A 61 -6.77 -13.08 8.32
C ALA A 61 -5.66 -12.07 7.97
N PHE A 62 -5.76 -10.81 8.43
CA PHE A 62 -4.64 -9.86 8.31
C PHE A 62 -3.35 -10.39 8.96
N GLU A 63 -3.44 -11.05 10.11
CA GLU A 63 -2.29 -11.65 10.81
C GLU A 63 -1.48 -12.61 9.91
N LYS A 64 -2.16 -13.38 9.03
CA LYS A 64 -1.48 -14.30 8.10
C LYS A 64 -0.72 -13.55 7.01
N LEU A 65 -1.30 -12.45 6.53
CA LEU A 65 -0.65 -11.57 5.57
C LEU A 65 0.54 -10.86 6.23
N GLU A 66 0.34 -10.29 7.41
CA GLU A 66 1.39 -9.62 8.20
C GLU A 66 2.57 -10.56 8.48
N HIS A 67 2.30 -11.81 8.88
CA HIS A 67 3.33 -12.81 9.06
C HIS A 67 4.09 -13.10 7.76
N ALA A 68 3.37 -13.25 6.64
CA ALA A 68 3.99 -13.48 5.33
C ALA A 68 4.86 -12.30 4.87
N LEU A 69 4.47 -11.05 5.18
CA LEU A 69 5.25 -9.84 4.89
C LEU A 69 6.50 -9.75 5.77
N LYS A 70 6.36 -10.06 7.07
CA LYS A 70 7.49 -10.08 8.01
C LYS A 70 8.55 -11.10 7.62
N ASP A 71 8.12 -12.27 7.15
CA ASP A 71 9.03 -13.32 6.67
C ASP A 71 9.66 -12.98 5.31
N ASN A 72 9.04 -12.08 4.52
CA ASN A 72 9.45 -11.76 3.15
C ASN A 72 9.27 -10.25 2.87
N PRO A 73 10.17 -9.39 3.36
CA PRO A 73 10.04 -7.93 3.26
C PRO A 73 9.90 -7.40 1.83
N GLU A 74 10.39 -8.14 0.82
CA GLU A 74 10.21 -7.81 -0.58
C GLU A 74 8.73 -7.75 -1.01
N LEU A 75 7.85 -8.48 -0.32
CA LEU A 75 6.41 -8.47 -0.57
C LEU A 75 5.76 -7.15 -0.14
N GLU A 76 6.35 -6.41 0.80
CA GLU A 76 5.88 -5.07 1.18
C GLU A 76 5.91 -4.11 -0.01
N THR A 77 6.85 -4.30 -0.94
CA THR A 77 6.91 -3.47 -2.15
C THR A 77 5.63 -3.58 -2.97
N LYS A 78 5.04 -4.77 -3.03
CA LYS A 78 3.82 -5.06 -3.76
C LYS A 78 2.56 -4.72 -2.97
N PHE A 79 2.47 -5.16 -1.71
CA PHE A 79 1.23 -5.08 -0.94
C PHE A 79 1.14 -3.86 -0.04
N GLY A 80 2.26 -3.24 0.35
CA GLY A 80 2.28 -2.17 1.36
C GLY A 80 1.37 -0.99 1.03
N ALA A 81 1.36 -0.55 -0.24
CA ALA A 81 0.49 0.55 -0.67
C ALA A 81 -1.01 0.20 -0.54
N LEU A 82 -1.38 -1.03 -0.92
CA LEU A 82 -2.76 -1.50 -0.87
C LEU A 82 -3.23 -1.72 0.58
N ILE A 83 -2.34 -2.20 1.45
CA ILE A 83 -2.59 -2.37 2.88
C ILE A 83 -2.79 -1.01 3.54
N ALA A 84 -1.89 -0.06 3.27
CA ALA A 84 -2.00 1.30 3.77
C ALA A 84 -3.31 1.96 3.34
N ASP A 85 -3.66 1.86 2.06
CA ASP A 85 -4.90 2.43 1.51
C ASP A 85 -6.15 1.85 2.20
N LYS A 86 -6.19 0.53 2.40
CA LYS A 86 -7.30 -0.10 3.13
C LYS A 86 -7.39 0.36 4.59
N PHE A 87 -6.28 0.49 5.30
CA PHE A 87 -6.31 0.99 6.68
C PHE A 87 -6.71 2.47 6.74
N ILE A 88 -6.29 3.29 5.77
CA ILE A 88 -6.74 4.68 5.64
C ILE A 88 -8.26 4.73 5.43
N ALA A 89 -8.80 3.90 4.53
CA ALA A 89 -10.24 3.81 4.29
C ALA A 89 -11.04 3.37 5.54
N GLN A 90 -10.40 2.64 6.46
CA GLN A 90 -10.96 2.20 7.74
C GLN A 90 -10.75 3.20 8.89
N ASN A 91 -10.13 4.37 8.64
CA ASN A 91 -9.68 5.32 9.66
C ASN A 91 -8.71 4.73 10.70
N GLU A 92 -7.94 3.70 10.33
CA GLU A 92 -6.89 3.09 11.16
C GLU A 92 -5.51 3.67 10.80
N GLY A 93 -5.35 4.98 10.92
CA GLY A 93 -4.15 5.69 10.43
C GLY A 93 -2.83 5.20 11.05
N GLU A 94 -2.82 4.82 12.33
CA GLU A 94 -1.63 4.26 12.99
C GLU A 94 -1.16 2.95 12.33
N LYS A 95 -2.08 2.05 11.98
CA LYS A 95 -1.74 0.82 11.27
C LYS A 95 -1.33 1.11 9.83
N ALA A 96 -1.98 2.07 9.17
CA ALA A 96 -1.61 2.48 7.82
C ALA A 96 -0.18 3.03 7.75
N GLN A 97 0.25 3.80 8.76
CA GLN A 97 1.58 4.42 8.82
C GLN A 97 2.71 3.41 8.62
N ASN A 98 2.62 2.25 9.28
CA ASN A 98 3.62 1.19 9.20
C ASN A 98 3.88 0.70 7.77
N PHE A 99 2.85 0.70 6.93
CA PHE A 99 2.95 0.26 5.53
C PHE A 99 3.17 1.43 4.56
N ALA A 100 2.75 2.63 4.94
CA ALA A 100 2.79 3.81 4.09
C ALA A 100 4.20 4.43 3.98
N ASP A 101 4.98 4.45 5.08
CA ASP A 101 6.26 5.16 5.12
C ASP A 101 7.26 4.71 4.08
N ASN A 102 7.43 3.39 3.93
CA ASN A 102 8.33 2.81 2.95
C ASN A 102 7.86 3.07 1.51
N VAL A 103 6.54 3.05 1.30
CA VAL A 103 5.94 3.38 0.01
C VAL A 103 6.20 4.84 -0.34
N PHE A 104 5.90 5.77 0.57
CA PHE A 104 6.11 7.21 0.35
C PHE A 104 7.56 7.53 0.03
N LYS A 105 8.52 7.00 0.80
CA LYS A 105 9.95 7.20 0.51
C LYS A 105 10.35 6.76 -0.89
N ARG A 106 9.77 5.66 -1.39
CA ARG A 106 10.05 5.11 -2.72
C ARG A 106 9.43 5.95 -3.83
N VAL A 107 8.16 6.37 -3.68
CA VAL A 107 7.40 7.03 -4.74
C VAL A 107 7.53 8.56 -4.77
N LEU A 108 7.96 9.18 -3.67
CA LEU A 108 8.07 10.64 -3.54
C LEU A 108 8.88 11.29 -4.67
N LYS A 109 10.00 10.67 -5.05
CA LYS A 109 10.87 11.19 -6.11
C LYS A 109 10.26 11.06 -7.51
N GLN A 110 9.30 10.16 -7.69
CA GLN A 110 8.69 9.86 -8.99
C GLN A 110 7.40 10.65 -9.19
N THR A 111 6.58 10.76 -8.14
CA THR A 111 5.26 11.39 -8.17
C THR A 111 5.03 12.21 -6.89
N PRO A 112 5.77 13.33 -6.72
CA PRO A 112 5.80 14.08 -5.46
C PRO A 112 4.41 14.56 -5.04
N GLU A 113 3.65 15.14 -5.98
CA GLU A 113 2.31 15.66 -5.73
C GLU A 113 1.32 14.58 -5.25
N HIS A 114 1.33 13.40 -5.90
CA HIS A 114 0.49 12.28 -5.52
C HIS A 114 0.90 11.70 -4.16
N THR A 115 2.20 11.71 -3.87
CA THR A 115 2.74 11.26 -2.59
C THR A 115 2.32 12.18 -1.45
N ILE A 116 2.43 13.51 -1.65
CA ILE A 116 1.97 14.52 -0.68
C ILE A 116 0.45 14.39 -0.49
N PHE A 117 -0.30 14.21 -1.58
CA PHE A 117 -1.73 13.95 -1.50
C PHE A 117 -2.04 12.70 -0.67
N ALA A 118 -1.33 11.58 -0.88
CA ALA A 118 -1.55 10.35 -0.11
C ALA A 118 -1.15 10.51 1.37
N GLN A 119 -0.06 11.22 1.67
CA GLN A 119 0.33 11.58 3.04
C GLN A 119 -0.75 12.41 3.74
N GLY A 120 -1.41 13.32 3.01
CA GLY A 120 -2.57 14.05 3.51
C GLY A 120 -3.74 13.14 3.92
N SER A 121 -4.01 12.06 3.18
CA SER A 121 -5.03 11.07 3.57
C SER A 121 -4.67 10.36 4.88
N LEU A 122 -3.38 10.06 5.07
CA LEU A 122 -2.90 9.42 6.30
C LEU A 122 -3.07 10.35 7.52
N LEU A 123 -2.75 11.64 7.37
CA LEU A 123 -3.01 12.64 8.41
C LEU A 123 -4.50 12.73 8.74
N ILE A 124 -5.38 12.67 7.74
CA ILE A 124 -6.85 12.65 7.95
C ILE A 124 -7.26 11.41 8.74
N ALA A 125 -6.75 10.23 8.39
CA ALA A 125 -7.03 8.98 9.11
C ALA A 125 -6.54 9.03 10.56
N ASN A 126 -5.44 9.75 10.82
CA ASN A 126 -4.93 10.04 12.17
C ASN A 126 -5.65 11.18 12.90
N LYS A 127 -6.68 11.79 12.28
CA LYS A 127 -7.43 12.96 12.79
C LYS A 127 -6.58 14.22 12.97
N ASP A 128 -5.42 14.30 12.32
CA ASP A 128 -4.53 15.46 12.31
C ASP A 128 -4.99 16.51 11.29
N PHE A 129 -6.25 16.94 11.39
CA PHE A 129 -6.93 17.76 10.37
C PHE A 129 -6.23 19.09 10.08
N ARG A 130 -5.61 19.72 11.09
CA ARG A 130 -4.86 20.98 10.89
C ARG A 130 -3.63 20.78 10.02
N GLN A 131 -2.85 19.72 10.27
CA GLN A 131 -1.66 19.42 9.47
C GLN A 131 -2.05 18.99 8.05
N ALA A 132 -3.09 18.16 7.93
CA ALA A 132 -3.65 17.77 6.65
C ALA A 132 -4.10 18.99 5.83
N LEU A 133 -4.73 19.97 6.47
CA LEU A 133 -5.20 21.19 5.81
C LEU A 133 -4.02 22.05 5.33
N THR A 134 -3.03 22.29 6.18
CA THR A 134 -1.81 23.02 5.78
C THR A 134 -1.15 22.36 4.58
N SER A 135 -0.97 21.03 4.63
CA SER A 135 -0.39 20.26 3.52
C SER A 135 -1.23 20.36 2.24
N ALA A 136 -2.56 20.25 2.34
CA ALA A 136 -3.46 20.33 1.19
C ALA A 136 -3.46 21.73 0.56
N VAL A 137 -3.44 22.80 1.37
CA VAL A 137 -3.38 24.19 0.88
C VAL A 137 -2.04 24.47 0.20
N THR A 138 -0.92 24.02 0.79
CA THR A 138 0.40 24.11 0.14
C THR A 138 0.39 23.36 -1.19
N LEU A 139 -0.06 22.11 -1.19
CA LEU A 139 -0.13 21.29 -2.41
C LEU A 139 -0.99 21.94 -3.49
N LYS A 140 -2.10 22.60 -3.12
CA LYS A 140 -2.94 23.34 -4.08
C LYS A 140 -2.14 24.39 -4.87
N GLY A 141 -1.18 25.05 -4.24
CA GLY A 141 -0.32 26.04 -4.89
C GLY A 141 0.65 25.46 -5.91
N ASP A 142 1.02 24.19 -5.72
CA ASP A 142 1.99 23.49 -6.57
C ASP A 142 1.32 22.73 -7.73
N LEU A 143 0.04 22.39 -7.61
CA LEU A 143 -0.71 21.60 -8.58
C LEU A 143 -1.14 22.40 -9.83
N ASP A 144 -1.11 21.75 -10.99
CA ASP A 144 -1.76 22.25 -12.21
C ASP A 144 -3.28 22.32 -12.01
N LYS A 145 -3.86 23.51 -12.22
CA LYS A 145 -5.29 23.81 -12.08
C LYS A 145 -6.19 23.08 -13.06
N THR A 146 -5.63 22.40 -14.06
CA THR A 146 -6.37 21.53 -14.99
C THR A 146 -6.27 20.05 -14.61
N SER A 147 -5.37 19.70 -13.68
CA SER A 147 -5.18 18.31 -13.27
C SER A 147 -6.38 17.80 -12.47
N LEU A 148 -6.70 16.52 -12.62
CA LEU A 148 -7.73 15.86 -11.81
C LEU A 148 -7.38 15.86 -10.31
N LEU A 149 -6.08 15.77 -9.98
CA LEU A 149 -5.58 15.81 -8.62
C LEU A 149 -5.90 17.14 -7.93
N TYR A 150 -5.88 18.26 -8.66
CA TYR A 150 -6.32 19.57 -8.16
C TYR A 150 -7.77 19.52 -7.68
N GLY A 151 -8.67 18.96 -8.49
CA GLY A 151 -10.08 18.79 -8.14
C GLY A 151 -10.30 17.94 -6.89
N PHE A 152 -9.64 16.79 -6.78
CA PHE A 152 -9.69 15.98 -5.56
C PHE A 152 -9.12 16.71 -4.33
N ASN A 153 -8.07 17.51 -4.52
CA ASN A 153 -7.48 18.29 -3.43
C ASN A 153 -8.41 19.43 -2.97
N LEU A 154 -9.19 20.04 -3.86
CA LEU A 154 -10.24 21.01 -3.47
C LEU A 154 -11.34 20.37 -2.62
N ILE A 155 -11.82 19.18 -3.02
CA ILE A 155 -12.81 18.42 -2.22
C ILE A 155 -12.26 18.14 -0.82
N ARG A 156 -10.99 17.75 -0.72
CA ARG A 156 -10.31 17.54 0.56
C ARG A 156 -10.24 18.82 1.38
N ILE A 157 -9.81 19.94 0.79
CA ILE A 157 -9.69 21.22 1.50
C ILE A 157 -11.05 21.65 2.07
N ALA A 158 -12.12 21.59 1.27
CA ALA A 158 -13.46 21.89 1.75
C ALA A 158 -13.88 20.97 2.92
N SER A 159 -13.61 19.67 2.80
CA SER A 159 -13.90 18.68 3.85
C SER A 159 -13.10 18.91 5.14
N LEU A 160 -11.86 19.37 5.03
CA LEU A 160 -11.00 19.70 6.17
C LEU A 160 -11.44 20.98 6.87
N TYR A 161 -11.82 22.02 6.13
CA TYR A 161 -12.44 23.21 6.72
C TYR A 161 -13.75 22.88 7.45
N ARG A 162 -14.56 21.98 6.87
CA ARG A 162 -15.75 21.43 7.55
C ARG A 162 -15.39 20.75 8.86
N ALA A 163 -14.38 19.87 8.86
CA ALA A 163 -13.94 19.14 10.04
C ALA A 163 -13.37 20.05 11.15
N LEU A 164 -12.90 21.24 10.78
CA LEU A 164 -12.36 22.25 11.69
C LEU A 164 -13.38 23.33 12.09
N ASP A 165 -14.64 23.19 11.68
CA ASP A 165 -15.75 24.12 11.95
C ASP A 165 -15.46 25.56 11.50
N THR A 166 -14.89 25.71 10.30
CA THR A 166 -14.58 27.00 9.66
C THR A 166 -15.43 27.19 8.40
N PRO A 167 -16.72 27.58 8.53
CA PRO A 167 -17.70 27.53 7.45
C PRO A 167 -17.42 28.52 6.30
N ASP A 168 -16.85 29.69 6.59
CA ASP A 168 -16.53 30.68 5.54
C ASP A 168 -15.46 30.16 4.58
N GLN A 169 -14.45 29.48 5.13
CA GLN A 169 -13.37 28.86 4.35
C GLN A 169 -13.86 27.59 3.63
N GLU A 170 -14.77 26.82 4.23
CA GLU A 170 -15.46 25.72 3.53
C GLU A 170 -16.20 26.27 2.31
N LEU A 171 -16.98 27.35 2.46
CA LEU A 171 -17.72 27.97 1.37
C LEU A 171 -16.80 28.44 0.24
N ALA A 172 -15.72 29.15 0.57
CA ALA A 172 -14.76 29.62 -0.43
C ALA A 172 -14.11 28.46 -1.21
N ALA A 173 -13.77 27.36 -0.52
CA ALA A 173 -13.21 26.18 -1.18
C ALA A 173 -14.23 25.47 -2.08
N LEU A 174 -15.52 25.45 -1.70
CA LEU A 174 -16.60 24.89 -2.52
C LEU A 174 -16.87 25.74 -3.77
N GLU A 175 -16.82 27.07 -3.67
CA GLU A 175 -16.96 27.98 -4.83
C GLU A 175 -15.79 27.83 -5.81
N GLU A 176 -14.58 27.65 -5.29
CA GLU A 176 -13.41 27.34 -6.12
C GLU A 176 -13.56 25.98 -6.84
N LEU A 177 -14.11 24.97 -6.16
CA LEU A 177 -14.40 23.66 -6.74
C LEU A 177 -15.45 23.75 -7.86
N GLU A 178 -16.55 24.48 -7.65
CA GLU A 178 -17.56 24.72 -8.69
C GLU A 178 -16.95 25.38 -9.92
N THR A 179 -16.13 26.41 -9.71
CA THR A 179 -15.42 27.10 -10.79
C THR A 179 -14.48 26.16 -11.55
N TYR A 180 -13.73 25.32 -10.82
CA TYR A 180 -12.89 24.30 -11.41
C TYR A 180 -13.70 23.30 -12.26
N MET A 181 -14.82 22.80 -11.72
CA MET A 181 -15.68 21.82 -12.39
C MET A 181 -16.31 22.39 -13.66
N HIS A 182 -16.70 23.68 -13.64
CA HIS A 182 -17.22 24.37 -14.81
C HIS A 182 -16.17 24.52 -15.92
N ASN A 183 -14.93 24.84 -15.55
CA ASN A 183 -13.84 25.06 -16.49
C ASN A 183 -13.18 23.76 -17.00
N ASN A 184 -13.39 22.63 -16.32
CA ASN A 184 -12.73 21.35 -16.61
C ASN A 184 -13.74 20.19 -16.72
N GLU A 185 -14.58 20.20 -17.76
CA GLU A 185 -15.70 19.25 -17.94
C GLU A 185 -15.29 17.77 -17.82
N LYS A 186 -14.16 17.38 -18.43
CA LYS A 186 -13.66 15.98 -18.35
C LYS A 186 -13.23 15.58 -16.95
N ALA A 187 -12.59 16.49 -16.21
CA ALA A 187 -12.19 16.20 -14.84
C ALA A 187 -13.42 16.19 -13.92
N SER A 188 -14.36 17.10 -14.16
CA SER A 188 -15.63 17.19 -13.45
C SER A 188 -16.43 15.88 -13.52
N SER A 189 -16.55 15.26 -14.70
CA SER A 189 -17.27 13.98 -14.83
C SER A 189 -16.62 12.87 -14.01
N VAL A 190 -15.29 12.81 -13.97
CA VAL A 190 -14.56 11.84 -13.15
C VAL A 190 -14.74 12.12 -11.66
N LEU A 191 -14.67 13.38 -11.22
CA LEU A 191 -14.92 13.74 -9.82
C LEU A 191 -16.32 13.34 -9.37
N ILE A 192 -17.33 13.62 -10.19
CA ILE A 192 -18.72 13.25 -9.91
C ILE A 192 -18.87 11.73 -9.82
N GLN A 193 -18.25 10.98 -10.73
CA GLN A 193 -18.30 9.52 -10.73
C GLN A 193 -17.58 8.89 -9.53
N CYS A 194 -16.48 9.49 -9.07
CA CYS A 194 -15.70 8.97 -7.96
C CYS A 194 -16.26 9.38 -6.58
N PHE A 195 -17.06 10.44 -6.50
CA PHE A 195 -17.62 10.91 -5.25
C PHE A 195 -18.82 10.06 -4.81
N HIS A 196 -18.77 9.55 -3.58
CA HIS A 196 -19.84 8.76 -2.98
C HIS A 196 -20.03 9.18 -1.51
N GLU A 197 -21.13 9.85 -1.21
CA GLU A 197 -21.54 10.20 0.17
C GLU A 197 -23.04 9.84 0.32
N GLY A 198 -23.31 8.58 0.66
CA GLY A 198 -24.68 8.04 0.63
C GLY A 198 -25.26 8.12 -0.79
N ASP A 199 -26.48 8.66 -0.90
CA ASP A 199 -27.18 8.82 -2.19
C ASP A 199 -26.95 10.20 -2.84
N LEU A 200 -26.09 11.06 -2.26
CA LEU A 200 -25.84 12.40 -2.77
C LEU A 200 -24.78 12.41 -3.86
N THR A 201 -25.09 13.03 -4.99
CA THR A 201 -24.06 13.37 -5.98
C THR A 201 -23.15 14.48 -5.44
N LEU A 202 -21.97 14.65 -6.04
CA LEU A 202 -21.07 15.76 -5.67
C LEU A 202 -21.76 17.14 -5.79
N ASN A 203 -22.60 17.34 -6.81
CA ASN A 203 -23.34 18.59 -7.00
C ASN A 203 -24.40 18.81 -5.92
N ASP A 204 -25.11 17.75 -5.52
CA ASP A 204 -26.10 17.81 -4.43
C ASP A 204 -25.41 18.10 -3.10
N TYR A 205 -24.26 17.46 -2.86
CA TYR A 205 -23.42 17.68 -1.70
C TYR A 205 -22.99 19.16 -1.62
N ILE A 206 -22.40 19.71 -2.67
CA ILE A 206 -21.96 21.12 -2.73
C ILE A 206 -23.15 22.05 -2.43
N SER A 207 -24.28 21.86 -3.12
CA SER A 207 -25.48 22.68 -2.95
C SER A 207 -26.04 22.66 -1.53
N HIS A 208 -26.09 21.48 -0.92
CA HIS A 208 -26.54 21.30 0.45
C HIS A 208 -25.59 21.96 1.46
N ARG A 209 -24.28 21.81 1.26
CA ARG A 209 -23.26 22.41 2.14
C ARG A 209 -23.27 23.93 2.09
N LYS A 210 -23.35 24.55 0.92
CA LYS A 210 -23.43 26.01 0.77
C LYS A 210 -24.64 26.59 1.51
N THR A 211 -25.80 25.93 1.38
CA THR A 211 -27.04 26.34 2.08
C THR A 211 -26.91 26.21 3.61
N SER A 212 -26.18 25.19 4.08
CA SER A 212 -25.99 24.93 5.51
C SER A 212 -24.94 25.85 6.14
N ALA A 213 -23.87 26.15 5.42
CA ALA A 213 -22.80 27.05 5.85
C ALA A 213 -23.31 28.50 5.93
N GLY A 214 -24.06 28.97 4.93
CA GLY A 214 -24.62 30.33 4.91
C GLY A 214 -25.72 30.61 5.93
N LYS A 215 -26.24 29.59 6.63
CA LYS A 215 -27.21 29.77 7.74
C LYS A 215 -26.53 29.92 9.10
N LYS A 216 -25.23 29.67 9.20
CA LYS A 216 -24.46 29.75 10.46
C LYS A 216 -23.68 31.06 10.62
N SER A 217 -23.62 31.91 9.58
CA SER A 217 -23.09 33.28 9.63
C SER A 217 -24.17 34.27 10.07
#